data_AF-A0A7Z8QB58-F1
#
_entry.id   AF-A0A7Z8QB58-F1
#
_cell.length_a   1.000
_cell.length_b   1.000
_cell.length_c   1.000
_cell.angle_alpha   90.00
_cell.angle_beta   90.00
_cell.angle_gamma   90.00
#
_symmetry.space_group_name_H-M   'P 1'
#
loop_
_entity.id
_entity.type
_entity.pdbx_description
1 polymer ?
#
loop_
_entity_poly.entity_id
_entity_poly.type
_entity_poly.pdbx_seq_one_letter_code
_entity_poly.pdbx_strand_id
1 'polypeptide(L)'
;MSLSIKETTSIKLDKEAKERAKVIFKELGITMGDAFNMFLSQVNLHKGIPFEIKIPNDTTKQLIKEARLGKNVEDFSFDEINK
;
A
#
# COMPACT_ATOMS: atom_id res chain seq x y z
N MET A 1 6.54 29.79 -17.18
CA MET A 1 6.39 28.36 -16.80
C MET A 1 7.58 27.99 -15.95
N SER A 2 7.39 27.73 -14.66
CA SER A 2 8.47 27.20 -13.82
C SER A 2 8.75 25.77 -14.24
N LEU A 3 9.92 25.53 -14.83
CA LEU A 3 10.43 24.17 -15.05
C LEU A 3 10.50 23.47 -13.69
N SER A 4 9.72 22.40 -13.52
CA SER A 4 9.89 21.51 -12.38
C SER A 4 11.26 20.85 -12.52
N ILE A 5 12.19 21.26 -11.67
CA ILE A 5 13.50 20.63 -11.57
C ILE A 5 13.26 19.22 -11.03
N LYS A 6 13.46 18.21 -11.88
CA LYS A 6 13.42 16.81 -11.46
C LYS A 6 14.79 16.41 -10.95
N GLU A 7 14.82 15.81 -9.77
CA GLU A 7 16.04 15.25 -9.17
C GLU A 7 16.02 13.73 -9.28
N THR A 8 17.16 13.13 -9.63
CA THR A 8 17.30 11.67 -9.71
C THR A 8 17.76 11.13 -8.36
N THR A 9 16.94 10.28 -7.74
CA THR A 9 17.26 9.62 -6.46
C THR A 9 17.44 8.11 -6.67
N SER A 10 18.52 7.54 -6.10
CA SER A 10 18.75 6.09 -6.07
C SER A 10 18.35 5.53 -4.70
N ILE A 11 17.47 4.53 -4.69
CA ILE A 11 16.94 3.92 -3.45
C ILE A 11 17.16 2.41 -3.52
N LYS A 12 17.68 1.84 -2.43
CA LYS A 12 17.74 0.38 -2.25
C LYS A 12 16.36 -0.13 -1.85
N LEU A 13 15.84 -1.07 -2.62
CA LEU A 13 14.51 -1.67 -2.40
C LEU A 13 14.64 -3.19 -2.33
N ASP A 14 13.72 -3.82 -1.62
CA ASP A 14 13.54 -5.27 -1.72
C ASP A 14 13.19 -5.65 -3.17
N LYS A 15 13.92 -6.64 -3.72
CA LYS A 15 13.80 -7.02 -5.13
C LYS A 15 12.42 -7.60 -5.42
N GLU A 16 11.92 -8.47 -4.56
CA GLU A 16 10.64 -9.13 -4.82
C GLU A 16 9.47 -8.17 -4.69
N ALA A 17 9.47 -7.32 -3.65
CA ALA A 17 8.47 -6.29 -3.46
C ALA A 17 8.43 -5.33 -4.65
N LYS A 18 9.59 -4.94 -5.17
CA LYS A 18 9.71 -4.10 -6.38
C LYS A 18 9.06 -4.77 -7.59
N GLU A 19 9.32 -6.05 -7.85
CA GLU A 19 8.74 -6.74 -9.00
C GLU A 19 7.23 -6.94 -8.85
N ARG A 20 6.74 -7.27 -7.65
CA ARG A 20 5.29 -7.35 -7.39
C ARG A 20 4.59 -6.01 -7.60
N ALA A 21 5.16 -4.92 -7.08
CA ALA A 21 4.59 -3.58 -7.22
C ALA A 21 4.55 -3.13 -8.70
N LYS A 22 5.56 -3.48 -9.51
CA LYS A 22 5.58 -3.15 -10.96
C LYS A 22 4.38 -3.73 -11.71
N VAL A 23 3.94 -4.94 -11.36
CA VAL A 23 2.78 -5.57 -12.02
C VAL A 23 1.52 -4.73 -11.75
N ILE A 24 1.31 -4.34 -10.50
CA ILE A 24 0.19 -3.49 -10.08
C ILE A 24 0.25 -2.13 -10.76
N PHE A 25 1.42 -1.47 -10.74
CA PHE A 25 1.58 -0.16 -11.38
C PHE A 25 1.36 -0.19 -12.89
N LYS A 26 1.75 -1.28 -13.55
CA LYS A 26 1.47 -1.48 -14.98
C LYS A 26 -0.03 -1.58 -15.26
N GLU A 27 -0.77 -2.29 -14.42
CA GLU A 27 -2.23 -2.38 -14.52
C GLU A 27 -2.90 -1.02 -14.29
N LEU A 28 -2.37 -0.22 -13.37
CA LEU A 28 -2.81 1.15 -13.11
C LEU A 28 -2.32 2.18 -14.16
N GLY A 29 -1.46 1.78 -15.10
CA GLY A 29 -0.91 2.67 -16.13
C GLY A 29 0.09 3.71 -15.61
N ILE A 30 0.72 3.46 -14.46
CA ILE A 30 1.68 4.39 -13.83
C ILE A 30 3.08 3.80 -13.76
N THR A 31 4.10 4.65 -13.75
CA THR A 31 5.49 4.23 -13.52
C THR A 31 5.80 4.16 -12.03
N MET A 32 6.91 3.51 -11.68
CA MET A 32 7.44 3.54 -10.31
C MET A 32 7.70 5.00 -9.85
N GLY A 33 8.22 5.85 -10.74
CA GLY A 33 8.46 7.25 -10.43
C GLY A 33 7.17 8.02 -10.13
N ASP A 34 6.09 7.75 -10.88
CA ASP A 34 4.79 8.37 -10.63
C ASP A 34 4.23 7.98 -9.26
N ALA A 35 4.32 6.69 -8.92
CA ALA A 35 3.89 6.19 -7.60
C ALA A 35 4.68 6.86 -6.45
N PHE A 36 6.01 7.02 -6.61
CA PHE A 36 6.82 7.73 -5.62
C PHE A 36 6.49 9.23 -5.52
N ASN A 37 6.24 9.90 -6.65
CA ASN A 37 5.80 11.28 -6.65
C ASN A 37 4.44 11.44 -5.95
N MET A 38 3.50 10.53 -6.20
CA MET A 38 2.22 10.50 -5.49
C MET A 38 2.40 10.30 -3.98
N PHE A 39 3.28 9.38 -3.58
CA PHE A 39 3.63 9.21 -2.16
C PHE A 39 4.15 10.51 -1.54
N LEU A 40 5.09 11.20 -2.19
CA LEU A 40 5.63 12.48 -1.71
C LEU A 40 4.55 13.57 -1.64
N SER A 41 3.67 13.64 -2.64
CA SER A 41 2.51 14.54 -2.62
C SER A 41 1.60 14.27 -1.43
N GLN A 42 1.32 13.00 -1.13
CA GLN A 42 0.49 12.63 0.01
C GLN A 42 1.15 12.97 1.35
N VAL A 43 2.47 12.74 1.46
CA VAL A 43 3.23 13.17 2.65
C VAL A 43 3.11 14.68 2.87
N ASN A 44 3.28 15.46 1.80
CA ASN A 44 3.21 16.92 1.87
C ASN A 44 1.81 17.44 2.20
N LEU A 45 0.77 16.79 1.65
CA LEU A 45 -0.63 17.15 1.86
C LEU A 45 -1.08 16.87 3.30
N HIS A 46 -0.77 15.67 3.80
CA HIS A 46 -1.24 15.21 5.11
C HIS A 46 -0.28 15.53 6.27
N LYS A 47 0.89 16.11 5.98
CA LYS A 47 1.95 16.39 6.97
C LYS A 47 2.29 15.15 7.81
N GLY A 48 2.32 13.99 7.16
CA GLY A 48 2.49 12.69 7.82
C GLY A 48 2.71 11.57 6.80
N ILE A 49 2.89 10.35 7.29
CA ILE A 49 3.06 9.19 6.40
C ILE A 49 1.68 8.77 5.86
N PRO A 50 1.53 8.58 4.53
CA PRO A 50 0.24 8.39 3.87
C PRO A 50 -0.26 6.93 3.93
N PHE A 51 -0.01 6.29 5.06
CA PHE A 51 -0.54 4.99 5.42
C PHE A 51 -0.51 4.88 6.94
N GLU A 52 -1.39 4.08 7.51
CA GLU A 52 -1.48 3.93 8.95
C GLU A 52 -0.24 3.21 9.50
N ILE A 53 0.51 3.89 10.36
CA ILE A 53 1.60 3.27 11.12
C ILE A 53 1.02 2.80 12.44
N LYS A 54 0.48 1.58 12.44
CA LYS A 54 -0.03 0.93 13.64
C LYS A 54 0.84 -0.28 13.97
N ILE A 55 1.28 -0.39 15.21
CA ILE A 55 1.65 -1.69 15.77
C ILE A 55 0.33 -2.39 16.08
N PRO A 56 0.02 -3.54 15.47
CA PRO A 56 -1.21 -4.26 15.79
C PRO A 56 -1.25 -4.49 17.30
N ASN A 57 -2.36 -4.09 17.94
CA ASN A 57 -2.55 -4.44 19.35
C ASN A 57 -2.71 -5.96 19.49
N ASP A 58 -2.59 -6.49 20.70
CA ASP A 58 -2.54 -7.95 20.89
C ASP A 58 -3.84 -8.64 20.42
N THR A 59 -4.97 -7.95 20.51
CA THR A 59 -6.25 -8.41 19.95
C THR A 59 -6.19 -8.52 18.43
N THR A 60 -5.67 -7.51 17.73
CA THR A 60 -5.50 -7.55 16.27
C THR A 60 -4.49 -8.63 15.85
N LYS A 61 -3.41 -8.83 16.61
CA LYS A 61 -2.44 -9.92 16.34
C LYS A 61 -3.10 -11.30 16.46
N GLN A 62 -3.91 -11.50 17.50
CA GLN A 62 -4.62 -12.75 17.73
C GLN A 62 -5.64 -13.02 16.63
N LEU A 63 -6.46 -12.03 16.27
CA LEU A 63 -7.43 -12.14 15.18
C LEU A 63 -6.77 -12.49 13.84
N ILE A 64 -5.66 -11.82 13.47
CA ILE A 64 -4.92 -12.15 12.24
C ILE A 64 -4.41 -13.59 12.27
N LYS A 65 -3.96 -14.08 13.43
CA LYS A 65 -3.48 -15.47 13.60
C LYS A 65 -4.63 -16.47 13.49
N GLU A 66 -5.77 -16.19 14.11
CA GLU A 66 -6.96 -17.03 14.05
C GLU A 66 -7.54 -17.10 12.64
N ALA A 67 -7.66 -15.96 11.96
CA ALA A 67 -8.14 -15.88 10.59
C ALA A 67 -7.26 -16.69 9.62
N ARG A 68 -5.93 -16.62 9.76
CA ARG A 68 -5.00 -17.46 8.99
C ARG A 68 -5.13 -18.97 9.26
N LEU A 69 -5.65 -19.34 10.42
CA LEU A 69 -5.91 -20.72 10.81
C LEU A 69 -7.36 -21.15 10.47
N GLY A 70 -8.14 -20.31 9.79
CA GLY A 70 -9.54 -20.59 9.45
C GLY A 70 -10.48 -20.59 10.66
N LYS A 71 -10.08 -19.98 11.78
CA LYS A 71 -10.93 -19.80 12.97
C LYS A 71 -11.54 -18.40 12.95
N ASN A 72 -12.82 -18.29 13.34
CA ASN A 72 -13.56 -17.03 13.35
C ASN A 72 -13.60 -16.32 11.97
N VAL A 73 -13.62 -17.12 10.89
CA VAL A 73 -13.82 -16.63 9.52
C VAL A 73 -15.17 -17.15 9.06
N GLU A 74 -16.08 -16.24 8.73
CA GLU A 74 -17.32 -16.60 8.04
C GLU A 74 -17.06 -16.52 6.54
N ASP A 75 -17.40 -17.59 5.81
CA ASP A 75 -17.44 -17.56 4.36
C ASP A 75 -18.71 -16.82 3.96
N PHE A 76 -18.56 -15.60 3.46
CA PHE A 76 -19.65 -14.84 2.86
C PHE A 76 -19.40 -14.66 1.36
N SER A 77 -20.47 -14.76 0.58
CA SER A 77 -20.42 -14.43 -0.86
C SER A 77 -20.51 -12.91 -1.03
N PHE A 78 -19.88 -12.37 -2.07
CA PHE A 78 -19.96 -10.94 -2.40
C PHE A 78 -21.41 -10.44 -2.57
N ASP A 79 -22.33 -11.34 -2.93
CA ASP A 79 -23.77 -11.03 -3.08
C ASP A 79 -24.47 -10.69 -1.75
N GLU A 80 -23.90 -11.10 -0.61
CA GLU A 80 -24.48 -10.87 0.72
C GLU A 80 -24.09 -9.51 1.32
N ILE A 81 -23.06 -8.86 0.76
CA ILE A 81 -22.49 -7.61 1.28
C ILE A 81 -23.28 -6.37 0.82
N ASN A 82 -24.09 -6.49 -0.24
CA ASN A 82 -24.81 -5.36 -0.87
C ASN A 82 -26.33 -5.42 -0.67
N LYS A 83 -26.80 -5.57 0.58
CA LYS A 83 -28.23 -5.50 0.91
C LYS A 83 -28.59 -4.28 1.77
#